data_AF-A0A365T7N8-F1
#
_entry.id   AF-A0A365T7N8-F1
#
_cell.length_a   1.000
_cell.length_b   1.000
_cell.length_c   1.000
_cell.angle_alpha   90.00
_cell.angle_beta   90.00
_cell.angle_gamma   90.00
#
_symmetry.space_group_name_H-M   'P 1'
#
loop_
_entity.id
_entity.type
_entity.pdbx_description
1 polymer ?
#
loop_
_entity_poly.entity_id
_entity_poly.type
_entity_poly.pdbx_seq_one_letter_code
_entity_poly.pdbx_strand_id
1 'polypeptide(L)'
;MTWQEQWPGTPYESGSNPREETSGLFRVALKASACAASTEIATLRDEFGEIHVYESRTTAEQELLDDTDCSGLRFQQPAPNGSTDVDRYLVKVRDPELEPAERGPPEDGWTFNMRAQQVGALAETLFSAYSWNPPPIVSYAAKDLSLEPEDFQVAVNASPESISHSGLNGSDGRWMPDCEFIVHRRTSSPSKDDSGPVLKRYLAEIKHGSTGFERHQRQQMARIADETGDDLAVLLIRVKLQGTPQSYDLTIQTPSALSSENQFS
;
A
#
# COMPACT_ATOMS: atom_id res chain seq x y z
N MET A 1 -2.55 7.94 -32.41
CA MET A 1 -3.20 8.09 -31.10
C MET A 1 -2.27 7.53 -30.06
N THR A 2 -1.56 8.43 -29.37
CA THR A 2 -0.60 8.10 -28.31
C THR A 2 -1.30 8.26 -26.96
N TRP A 3 -0.79 7.58 -25.93
CA TRP A 3 -1.28 7.59 -24.55
C TRP A 3 -1.32 9.00 -23.90
N GLN A 4 -0.77 10.01 -24.58
CA GLN A 4 -0.84 11.43 -24.22
C GLN A 4 -2.24 12.04 -24.44
N GLU A 5 -3.15 11.38 -25.15
CA GLU A 5 -4.51 11.90 -25.46
C GLU A 5 -5.62 11.31 -24.55
N GLN A 6 -5.31 10.47 -23.56
CA GLN A 6 -6.30 9.82 -22.68
C GLN A 6 -6.16 10.15 -21.19
N TRP A 7 -5.55 11.29 -20.84
CA TRP A 7 -5.55 11.79 -19.47
C TRP A 7 -6.50 13.00 -19.34
N PRO A 8 -7.70 12.84 -18.73
CA PRO A 8 -8.50 13.99 -18.36
C PRO A 8 -7.91 14.58 -17.08
N GLY A 9 -7.34 15.77 -17.22
CA GLY A 9 -6.87 16.58 -16.11
C GLY A 9 -5.38 16.81 -16.17
N THR A 10 -4.98 17.84 -16.91
CA THR A 10 -3.96 18.77 -16.40
C THR A 10 -4.18 18.94 -14.90
N PRO A 11 -3.12 18.99 -14.07
CA PRO A 11 -3.27 19.66 -12.78
C PRO A 11 -3.87 21.00 -13.17
N TYR A 12 -5.02 21.30 -12.58
CA TYR A 12 -5.57 22.64 -12.66
C TYR A 12 -4.41 23.56 -12.30
N GLU A 13 -3.80 24.20 -13.31
CA GLU A 13 -3.28 25.54 -13.16
C GLU A 13 -4.52 26.30 -12.75
N SER A 14 -4.81 26.25 -11.44
CA SER A 14 -5.57 27.31 -10.83
C SER A 14 -4.76 28.51 -11.23
N GLY A 15 -5.32 29.26 -12.17
CA GLY A 15 -4.83 30.57 -12.49
C GLY A 15 -4.40 31.20 -11.18
N SER A 16 -3.25 31.84 -11.25
CA SER A 16 -2.93 33.03 -10.49
C SER A 16 -4.12 33.99 -10.54
N ASN A 17 -5.20 33.64 -9.84
CA ASN A 17 -6.04 34.58 -9.17
C ASN A 17 -5.18 34.96 -7.97
N PRO A 18 -4.65 36.19 -7.93
CA PRO A 18 -4.17 36.74 -6.68
C PRO A 18 -5.39 36.85 -5.78
N ARG A 19 -5.73 35.76 -5.09
CA ARG A 19 -6.53 35.87 -3.88
C ARG A 19 -5.61 36.59 -2.93
N GLU A 20 -5.93 37.86 -2.78
CA GLU A 20 -5.45 38.84 -1.81
C GLU A 20 -4.61 38.19 -0.73
N GLU A 21 -3.39 38.71 -0.58
CA GLU A 21 -2.66 38.66 0.68
C GLU A 21 -3.66 38.86 1.82
N THR A 22 -4.12 37.77 2.40
CA THR A 22 -4.77 37.83 3.70
C THR A 22 -3.65 38.18 4.64
N SER A 23 -3.50 39.48 4.89
CA SER A 23 -2.80 40.02 6.04
C SER A 23 -3.35 39.29 7.26
N GLY A 24 -2.64 38.25 7.67
CA GLY A 24 -3.13 37.24 8.59
C GLY A 24 -2.11 36.13 8.77
N LEU A 25 -2.03 35.64 9.99
CA LEU A 25 -1.12 34.57 10.40
C LEU A 25 -1.32 33.32 9.53
N PHE A 26 -0.22 32.68 9.13
CA PHE A 26 -0.20 31.48 8.31
C PHE A 26 0.07 30.24 9.17
N ARG A 27 -0.88 29.30 9.18
CA ARG A 27 -0.87 28.13 10.07
C ARG A 27 -0.45 26.87 9.32
N VAL A 28 0.63 26.24 9.78
CA VAL A 28 1.19 25.02 9.17
C VAL A 28 1.11 23.86 10.16
N ALA A 29 0.53 22.74 9.75
CA ALA A 29 0.59 21.50 10.55
C ALA A 29 1.77 20.62 10.12
N LEU A 30 2.65 20.29 11.06
CA LEU A 30 3.84 19.45 10.86
C LEU A 30 3.45 17.97 10.89
N LYS A 31 3.41 17.32 9.71
CA LYS A 31 2.99 15.92 9.61
C LYS A 31 4.13 14.96 9.93
N ALA A 32 3.74 13.75 10.36
CA ALA A 32 4.69 12.71 10.75
C ALA A 32 5.71 12.37 9.66
N SER A 33 5.34 12.50 8.37
CA SER A 33 6.26 12.31 7.25
C SER A 33 7.39 13.35 7.21
N ALA A 34 7.13 14.61 7.58
CA ALA A 34 8.15 15.64 7.65
C ALA A 34 9.04 15.44 8.89
N CYS A 35 8.45 15.14 10.05
CA CYS A 35 9.21 14.87 11.28
C CYS A 35 10.12 13.63 11.15
N ALA A 36 9.66 12.58 10.45
CA ALA A 36 10.48 11.40 10.20
C ALA A 36 11.66 11.67 9.25
N ALA A 37 11.58 12.73 8.43
CA ALA A 37 12.58 13.07 7.43
C ALA A 37 13.61 14.10 7.90
N SER A 38 13.25 14.92 8.90
CA SER A 38 14.12 15.93 9.48
C SER A 38 14.00 15.96 11.00
N THR A 39 15.12 15.72 11.68
CA THR A 39 15.23 15.84 13.15
C THR A 39 14.88 17.24 13.61
N GLU A 40 15.21 18.27 12.83
CA GLU A 40 14.86 19.66 13.13
C GLU A 40 13.34 19.87 13.17
N ILE A 41 12.62 19.35 12.17
CA ILE A 41 11.15 19.40 12.13
C ILE A 41 10.52 18.54 13.24
N ALA A 42 11.14 17.42 13.61
CA ALA A 42 10.70 16.61 14.75
C ALA A 42 10.84 17.38 16.06
N THR A 43 12.00 17.98 16.32
CA THR A 43 12.27 18.82 17.51
C THR A 43 11.30 19.98 17.57
N LEU A 44 11.11 20.68 16.44
CA LEU A 44 10.20 21.82 16.34
C LEU A 44 8.77 21.42 16.74
N ARG A 45 8.29 20.26 16.28
CA ARG A 45 6.98 19.71 16.64
C ARG A 45 6.90 19.30 18.11
N ASP A 46 7.95 18.68 18.64
CA ASP A 46 7.97 18.19 20.02
C ASP A 46 8.00 19.35 21.03
N GLU A 47 8.68 20.45 20.70
CA GLU A 47 8.82 21.63 21.56
C GLU A 47 7.58 22.54 21.53
N PHE A 48 6.96 22.74 20.36
CA PHE A 48 5.93 23.77 20.18
C PHE A 48 4.57 23.23 19.69
N GLY A 49 4.47 21.92 19.43
CA GLY A 49 3.23 21.24 19.06
C GLY A 49 3.07 20.99 17.54
N GLU A 50 1.96 20.37 17.14
CA GLU A 50 1.75 19.99 15.72
C GLU A 50 1.48 21.19 14.81
N ILE A 51 0.92 22.29 15.32
CA ILE A 51 0.50 23.44 14.50
C ILE A 51 1.35 24.65 14.83
N HIS A 52 2.07 25.13 13.82
CA HIS A 52 2.92 26.32 13.89
C HIS A 52 2.25 27.49 13.20
N VAL A 53 2.51 28.69 13.72
CA VAL A 53 1.89 29.92 13.25
C VAL A 53 2.98 30.89 12.86
N TYR A 54 2.96 31.29 11.59
CA TYR A 54 3.92 32.21 10.99
C TYR A 54 3.27 33.54 10.65
N GLU A 55 4.06 34.60 10.57
CA GLU A 55 3.56 35.93 10.20
C GLU A 55 3.03 35.97 8.77
N SER A 56 3.62 35.16 7.89
CA SER A 56 3.22 35.04 6.49
C SER A 56 3.57 33.67 5.93
N ARG A 57 3.01 33.37 4.75
CA ARG A 57 3.41 32.19 3.97
C ARG A 57 4.90 32.22 3.62
N THR A 58 5.43 33.37 3.23
CA THR A 58 6.84 33.51 2.83
C THR A 58 7.77 33.23 4.00
N THR A 59 7.43 33.69 5.20
CA THR A 59 8.17 33.36 6.43
C THR A 59 8.19 31.86 6.68
N ALA A 60 7.04 31.19 6.52
CA ALA A 60 6.96 29.75 6.68
C ALA A 60 7.77 28.99 5.60
N GLU A 61 7.76 29.45 4.34
CA GLU A 61 8.55 28.85 3.26
C GLU A 61 10.04 28.98 3.56
N GLN A 62 10.50 30.17 3.96
CA GLN A 62 11.90 30.40 4.33
C GLN A 62 12.33 29.46 5.47
N GLU A 63 11.61 29.46 6.59
CA GLU A 63 12.03 28.70 7.78
C GLU A 63 11.90 27.18 7.61
N LEU A 64 10.84 26.70 6.94
CA LEU A 64 10.53 25.26 6.89
C LEU A 64 11.01 24.54 5.63
N LEU A 65 11.29 25.27 4.54
CA LEU A 65 11.69 24.68 3.27
C LEU A 65 13.10 25.09 2.85
N ASP A 66 13.45 26.36 3.01
CA ASP A 66 14.73 26.89 2.51
C ASP A 66 15.85 26.77 3.55
N ASP A 67 15.55 27.07 4.82
CA ASP A 67 16.52 27.01 5.92
C ASP A 67 16.70 25.60 6.50
N THR A 68 15.73 24.70 6.27
CA THR A 68 15.80 23.30 6.68
C THR A 68 16.58 22.47 5.65
N ASP A 69 17.68 21.84 6.04
CA ASP A 69 18.47 20.94 5.17
C ASP A 69 17.78 19.58 4.97
N CYS A 70 16.65 19.58 4.27
CA CYS A 70 15.87 18.39 3.95
C CYS A 70 15.19 18.54 2.59
N SER A 71 15.80 17.94 1.55
CA SER A 71 15.23 17.95 0.20
C SER A 71 13.83 17.33 0.18
N GLY A 72 12.93 17.87 -0.64
CA GLY A 72 11.61 17.28 -0.85
C GLY A 72 10.58 17.58 0.25
N LEU A 73 10.89 18.39 1.26
CA LEU A 73 9.86 19.05 2.06
C LEU A 73 9.01 19.94 1.16
N ARG A 74 7.68 19.87 1.32
CA ARG A 74 6.74 20.70 0.57
C ARG A 74 5.48 20.99 1.38
N PHE A 75 4.83 22.11 1.05
CA PHE A 75 3.49 22.41 1.54
C PHE A 75 2.41 21.71 0.69
N GLN A 76 1.51 21.02 1.38
CA GLN A 76 0.32 20.42 0.81
C GLN A 76 -0.94 21.12 1.33
N GLN A 77 -1.94 21.30 0.46
CA GLN A 77 -3.23 21.83 0.89
C GLN A 77 -3.96 20.83 1.79
N PRO A 78 -4.71 21.30 2.80
CA PRO A 78 -5.64 20.47 3.54
C PRO A 78 -6.65 19.82 2.60
N ALA A 79 -7.07 18.59 2.93
CA ALA A 79 -8.13 17.92 2.18
C ALA A 79 -9.44 18.75 2.25
N PRO A 80 -10.32 18.68 1.23
CA PRO A 80 -11.57 19.47 1.20
C PRO A 80 -12.50 19.26 2.41
N ASN A 81 -12.40 18.10 3.08
CA ASN A 81 -13.14 17.75 4.30
C ASN A 81 -12.23 17.70 5.56
N GLY A 82 -11.01 18.25 5.47
CA GLY A 82 -10.07 18.34 6.58
C GLY A 82 -10.46 19.42 7.59
N SER A 83 -9.82 19.40 8.76
CA SER A 83 -9.98 20.48 9.75
C SER A 83 -9.65 21.83 9.12
N THR A 84 -10.55 22.80 9.26
CA THR A 84 -10.43 24.18 8.75
C THR A 84 -9.37 25.02 9.45
N ASP A 85 -8.65 24.45 10.41
CA ASP A 85 -7.85 25.21 11.38
C ASP A 85 -6.38 25.41 10.95
N VAL A 86 -6.02 24.97 9.74
CA VAL A 86 -4.67 25.06 9.19
C VAL A 86 -4.69 25.45 7.72
N ASP A 87 -3.73 26.27 7.30
CA ASP A 87 -3.61 26.71 5.92
C ASP A 87 -2.88 25.67 5.06
N ARG A 88 -1.86 25.00 5.62
CA ARG A 88 -1.07 23.97 4.92
C ARG A 88 -0.61 22.85 5.85
N TYR A 89 -0.29 21.71 5.25
CA TYR A 89 0.48 20.64 5.88
C TYR A 89 1.91 20.68 5.36
N LEU A 90 2.90 20.64 6.27
CA LEU A 90 4.28 20.33 5.90
C LEU A 90 4.43 18.81 5.81
N VAL A 91 4.84 18.33 4.64
CA VAL A 91 5.06 16.91 4.37
C VAL A 91 6.41 16.70 3.67
N LYS A 92 7.07 15.58 3.94
CA LYS A 92 8.14 15.08 3.07
C LYS A 92 7.52 14.38 1.87
N VAL A 93 7.73 14.93 0.69
CA VAL A 93 7.47 14.25 -0.58
C VAL A 93 8.72 13.45 -0.93
N ARG A 94 8.52 12.31 -1.60
CA ARG A 94 9.63 11.48 -2.07
C ARG A 94 10.51 12.30 -3.01
N ASP A 95 11.82 12.10 -2.90
CA ASP A 95 12.75 12.69 -3.85
C ASP A 95 12.45 12.10 -5.25
N PRO A 96 12.55 12.93 -6.30
CA PRO A 96 12.34 12.45 -7.66
C PRO A 96 13.31 11.31 -7.96
N GLU A 97 12.81 10.26 -8.61
CA GLU A 97 13.69 9.20 -9.12
C GLU A 97 14.58 9.79 -10.23
N LEU A 98 15.85 9.39 -10.28
CA LEU A 98 16.71 9.70 -11.43
C LEU A 98 16.05 9.21 -12.71
N GLU A 99 16.10 10.04 -13.74
CA GLU A 99 15.59 9.67 -15.06
C GLU A 99 16.39 8.47 -15.60
N PRO A 100 15.80 7.58 -16.41
CA PRO A 100 16.50 6.39 -16.91
C PRO A 100 17.82 6.72 -17.62
N ALA A 101 17.91 7.86 -18.28
CA ALA A 101 19.11 8.30 -19.01
C ALA A 101 20.25 8.80 -18.09
N GLU A 102 19.94 9.12 -16.82
CA GLU A 102 20.90 9.63 -15.84
C GLU A 102 21.50 8.51 -14.98
N ARG A 103 20.96 7.28 -15.11
CA ARG A 103 21.44 6.13 -14.36
C ARG A 103 22.72 5.58 -15.01
N GLY A 104 23.72 5.35 -14.16
CA GLY A 104 24.92 4.60 -14.53
C GLY A 104 24.58 3.17 -14.94
N PRO A 105 25.58 2.35 -15.28
CA PRO A 105 25.33 0.97 -15.68
C PRO A 105 24.71 0.15 -14.52
N PRO A 106 23.81 -0.80 -14.80
CA PRO A 106 23.04 -1.52 -13.76
C PRO A 106 23.88 -2.42 -12.86
N GLU A 107 25.09 -2.79 -13.27
CA GLU A 107 26.08 -3.49 -12.46
C GLU A 107 26.64 -2.64 -11.30
N ASP A 108 26.59 -1.31 -11.39
CA ASP A 108 27.05 -0.39 -10.34
C ASP A 108 26.00 -0.20 -9.23
N GLY A 109 24.80 -0.77 -9.41
CA GLY A 109 23.69 -0.68 -8.47
C GLY A 109 22.77 0.52 -8.74
N TRP A 110 21.47 0.27 -8.69
CA TRP A 110 20.44 1.29 -8.82
C TRP A 110 19.53 1.31 -7.60
N THR A 111 19.34 2.50 -7.04
CA THR A 111 18.35 2.74 -5.99
C THR A 111 17.01 3.15 -6.58
N PHE A 112 15.93 2.56 -6.05
CA PHE A 112 14.56 2.90 -6.37
C PHE A 112 13.74 3.11 -5.11
N ASN A 113 12.75 4.00 -5.18
CA ASN A 113 11.81 4.18 -4.07
C ASN A 113 10.77 3.06 -4.07
N MET A 114 10.50 2.47 -2.91
CA MET A 114 9.43 1.49 -2.76
C MET A 114 8.06 2.13 -2.98
N ARG A 115 7.31 1.66 -3.98
CA ARG A 115 5.99 2.18 -4.34
C ARG A 115 4.87 1.52 -3.52
N ALA A 116 3.73 2.19 -3.42
CA ALA A 116 2.57 1.67 -2.68
C ALA A 116 2.13 0.30 -3.19
N GLN A 117 2.19 0.08 -4.51
CA GLN A 117 1.88 -1.22 -5.13
C GLN A 117 2.83 -2.31 -4.64
N GLN A 118 4.13 -2.03 -4.50
CA GLN A 118 5.11 -2.99 -4.01
C GLN A 118 4.87 -3.33 -2.54
N VAL A 119 4.52 -2.35 -1.72
CA VAL A 119 4.16 -2.57 -0.31
C VAL A 119 2.86 -3.40 -0.19
N GLY A 120 1.88 -3.15 -1.07
CA GLY A 120 0.66 -3.97 -1.19
C GLY A 120 0.98 -5.42 -1.55
N ALA A 121 1.78 -5.62 -2.60
CA ALA A 121 2.20 -6.95 -3.03
C ALA A 121 2.99 -7.71 -1.95
N LEU A 122 3.85 -7.03 -1.18
CA LEU A 122 4.51 -7.64 -0.02
C LEU A 122 3.51 -8.12 1.03
N ALA A 123 2.46 -7.34 1.32
CA ALA A 123 1.42 -7.74 2.26
C ALA A 123 0.62 -8.96 1.78
N GLU A 124 0.30 -9.03 0.48
CA GLU A 124 -0.36 -10.20 -0.14
C GLU A 124 0.55 -11.44 -0.11
N THR A 125 1.84 -11.26 -0.39
CA THR A 125 2.85 -12.33 -0.44
C THR A 125 2.97 -13.09 0.88
N LEU A 126 2.68 -12.46 2.03
CA LEU A 126 2.64 -13.13 3.33
C LEU A 126 1.65 -14.30 3.39
N PHE A 127 0.68 -14.34 2.46
CA PHE A 127 -0.31 -15.39 2.35
C PHE A 127 -0.10 -16.22 1.08
N SER A 128 0.08 -15.56 -0.08
CA SER A 128 0.14 -16.21 -1.38
C SER A 128 1.46 -16.94 -1.67
N ALA A 129 2.54 -16.66 -0.92
CA ALA A 129 3.78 -17.43 -1.03
C ALA A 129 3.65 -18.89 -0.56
N TYR A 130 2.62 -19.19 0.23
CA TYR A 130 2.30 -20.55 0.66
C TYR A 130 1.33 -21.17 -0.32
N SER A 131 1.61 -22.39 -0.81
CA SER A 131 0.60 -23.19 -1.49
C SER A 131 -0.38 -23.83 -0.50
N TRP A 132 0.09 -24.07 0.74
CA TRP A 132 -0.68 -24.69 1.82
C TRP A 132 -0.34 -24.08 3.17
N ASN A 133 -1.34 -24.04 4.05
CA ASN A 133 -1.22 -23.73 5.48
C ASN A 133 -0.52 -22.38 5.80
N PRO A 134 -0.97 -21.24 5.23
CA PRO A 134 -0.47 -19.94 5.66
C PRO A 134 -0.79 -19.75 7.16
N PRO A 135 0.22 -19.54 8.04
CA PRO A 135 0.04 -19.63 9.48
C PRO A 135 -1.07 -18.75 10.08
N PRO A 136 -1.26 -17.48 9.63
CA PRO A 136 -2.35 -16.65 10.15
C PRO A 136 -3.73 -17.22 9.82
N ILE A 137 -3.91 -17.81 8.64
CA ILE A 137 -5.20 -18.36 8.21
C ILE A 137 -5.48 -19.69 8.90
N VAL A 138 -4.47 -20.54 9.09
CA VAL A 138 -4.62 -21.77 9.90
C VAL A 138 -5.08 -21.40 11.31
N SER A 139 -4.44 -20.42 11.94
CA SER A 139 -4.81 -19.97 13.29
C SER A 139 -6.22 -19.36 13.34
N TYR A 140 -6.61 -18.63 12.30
CA TYR A 140 -7.96 -18.08 12.18
C TYR A 140 -9.01 -19.19 12.00
N ALA A 141 -8.78 -20.12 11.08
CA ALA A 141 -9.69 -21.22 10.76
C ALA A 141 -9.88 -22.18 11.95
N ALA A 142 -8.83 -22.45 12.73
CA ALA A 142 -8.93 -23.25 13.95
C ALA A 142 -9.94 -22.65 14.95
N LYS A 143 -9.91 -21.31 15.10
CA LYS A 143 -10.85 -20.59 15.98
C LYS A 143 -12.26 -20.54 15.39
N ASP A 144 -12.38 -20.21 14.11
CA ASP A 144 -13.67 -20.06 13.43
C ASP A 144 -14.45 -21.39 13.42
N LEU A 145 -13.76 -22.49 13.12
CA LEU A 145 -14.37 -23.83 13.03
C LEU A 145 -14.36 -24.60 14.35
N SER A 146 -13.72 -24.07 15.40
CA SER A 146 -13.52 -24.79 16.68
C SER A 146 -12.86 -26.17 16.48
N LEU A 147 -11.79 -26.21 15.68
CA LEU A 147 -11.00 -27.41 15.35
C LEU A 147 -9.53 -27.22 15.69
N GLU A 148 -8.80 -28.31 15.94
CA GLU A 148 -7.36 -28.25 16.12
C GLU A 148 -6.64 -28.13 14.77
N PRO A 149 -5.50 -27.40 14.68
CA PRO A 149 -4.74 -27.23 13.43
C PRO A 149 -4.31 -28.53 12.74
N GLU A 150 -4.11 -29.61 13.50
CA GLU A 150 -3.83 -30.96 12.96
C GLU A 150 -5.02 -31.62 12.25
N ASP A 151 -6.25 -31.20 12.53
CA ASP A 151 -7.47 -31.83 11.97
C ASP A 151 -7.81 -31.33 10.56
N PHE A 152 -7.14 -30.27 10.10
CA PHE A 152 -7.41 -29.67 8.80
C PHE A 152 -6.13 -29.17 8.11
N GLN A 153 -6.31 -28.77 6.85
CA GLN A 153 -5.29 -28.10 6.06
C GLN A 153 -5.96 -27.01 5.23
N VAL A 154 -5.21 -25.97 4.91
CA VAL A 154 -5.71 -24.80 4.17
C VAL A 154 -4.99 -24.72 2.83
N ALA A 155 -5.71 -24.95 1.74
CA ALA A 155 -5.20 -24.69 0.40
C ALA A 155 -5.23 -23.19 0.12
N VAL A 156 -4.23 -22.68 -0.59
CA VAL A 156 -4.19 -21.28 -1.03
C VAL A 156 -4.39 -21.21 -2.53
N ASN A 157 -5.40 -20.47 -2.94
CA ASN A 157 -5.62 -20.06 -4.31
C ASN A 157 -5.29 -18.56 -4.42
N ALA A 158 -4.09 -18.26 -4.92
CA ALA A 158 -3.56 -16.90 -5.03
C ALA A 158 -4.09 -16.13 -6.26
N SER A 159 -4.91 -16.75 -7.10
CA SER A 159 -5.52 -16.10 -8.26
C SER A 159 -6.94 -16.65 -8.45
N PRO A 160 -7.84 -16.37 -7.49
CA PRO A 160 -9.19 -16.88 -7.55
C PRO A 160 -9.93 -16.29 -8.75
N GLU A 161 -10.87 -17.08 -9.28
CA GLU A 161 -11.73 -16.60 -10.36
C GLU A 161 -12.56 -15.42 -9.89
N SER A 162 -12.79 -14.50 -10.80
CA SER A 162 -13.56 -13.31 -10.49
C SER A 162 -15.05 -13.66 -10.39
N ILE A 163 -15.67 -13.21 -9.29
CA ILE A 163 -17.02 -13.59 -8.92
C ILE A 163 -17.99 -12.65 -9.64
N SER A 164 -18.71 -13.20 -10.61
CA SER A 164 -19.77 -12.50 -11.34
C SER A 164 -21.12 -12.93 -10.79
N HIS A 165 -22.01 -11.99 -10.51
CA HIS A 165 -23.42 -12.32 -10.39
C HIS A 165 -24.11 -12.16 -11.75
N SER A 166 -24.81 -13.20 -12.18
CA SER A 166 -25.74 -13.17 -13.30
C SER A 166 -26.98 -12.36 -12.91
N GLY A 167 -26.92 -11.05 -13.15
CA GLY A 167 -28.03 -10.14 -12.90
C GLY A 167 -27.82 -8.70 -13.38
N LEU A 168 -26.59 -8.33 -13.75
CA LEU A 168 -26.28 -7.02 -14.29
C LEU A 168 -25.84 -7.15 -15.75
N ASN A 169 -26.77 -6.88 -16.66
CA ASN A 169 -26.41 -6.45 -18.01
C ASN A 169 -25.81 -5.05 -17.90
N GLY A 170 -24.51 -5.01 -17.64
CA GLY A 170 -23.71 -3.81 -17.52
C GLY A 170 -22.32 -4.23 -17.08
N SER A 171 -21.29 -3.75 -17.77
CA SER A 171 -19.88 -4.11 -17.59
C SER A 171 -19.26 -3.76 -16.22
N ASP A 172 -20.07 -3.39 -15.24
CA ASP A 172 -19.63 -2.92 -13.92
C ASP A 172 -20.11 -3.91 -12.84
N GLY A 173 -19.17 -4.63 -12.23
CA GLY A 173 -19.44 -5.27 -10.93
C GLY A 173 -18.87 -6.66 -10.70
N ARG A 174 -17.75 -7.03 -11.34
CA ARG A 174 -17.02 -8.25 -10.97
C ARG A 174 -16.01 -7.95 -9.87
N TRP A 175 -16.18 -8.53 -8.69
CA TRP A 175 -15.13 -8.49 -7.66
C TRP A 175 -14.17 -9.66 -7.90
N MET A 176 -12.88 -9.38 -7.81
CA MET A 176 -11.83 -10.38 -7.87
C MET A 176 -11.13 -10.37 -6.51
N PRO A 177 -11.31 -11.41 -5.68
CA PRO A 177 -10.61 -11.50 -4.41
C PRO A 177 -9.10 -11.56 -4.63
N ASP A 178 -8.32 -11.04 -3.68
CA ASP A 178 -6.86 -11.12 -3.72
C ASP A 178 -6.39 -12.58 -3.52
N CYS A 179 -7.08 -13.31 -2.65
CA CYS A 179 -6.81 -14.72 -2.37
C CYS A 179 -8.09 -15.46 -2.01
N GLU A 180 -8.07 -16.77 -2.23
CA GLU A 180 -9.02 -17.70 -1.66
C GLU A 180 -8.29 -18.73 -0.79
N PHE A 181 -8.85 -19.02 0.38
CA PHE A 181 -8.38 -20.07 1.27
C PHE A 181 -9.44 -21.16 1.41
N ILE A 182 -9.07 -22.40 1.10
CA ILE A 182 -10.00 -23.54 1.15
C ILE A 182 -9.57 -24.45 2.29
N VAL A 183 -10.40 -24.56 3.32
CA VAL A 183 -10.15 -25.42 4.47
C VAL A 183 -10.67 -26.81 4.16
N HIS A 184 -9.80 -27.81 4.23
CA HIS A 184 -10.17 -29.21 4.08
C HIS A 184 -9.93 -29.98 5.38
N ARG A 185 -10.83 -30.90 5.72
CA ARG A 185 -10.58 -31.86 6.80
C ARG A 185 -9.45 -32.80 6.39
N ARG A 186 -8.46 -33.00 7.26
CA ARG A 186 -7.44 -34.03 7.01
C ARG A 186 -8.06 -35.41 7.12
N THR A 187 -7.69 -36.29 6.20
CA THR A 187 -8.07 -37.70 6.23
C THR A 187 -6.87 -38.54 6.68
N SER A 188 -7.14 -39.67 7.35
CA SER A 188 -6.10 -40.55 7.92
C SER A 188 -5.25 -41.27 6.88
N SER A 189 -5.58 -41.14 5.60
CA SER A 189 -4.81 -41.67 4.47
C SER A 189 -4.80 -40.64 3.33
N PRO A 190 -3.90 -39.65 3.40
CA PRO A 190 -3.76 -38.69 2.32
C PRO A 190 -3.18 -39.41 1.10
N SER A 191 -3.98 -39.53 0.04
CA SER A 191 -3.40 -39.70 -1.30
C SER A 191 -2.89 -38.33 -1.76
N LYS A 192 -1.90 -38.28 -2.67
CA LYS A 192 -1.33 -37.01 -3.17
C LYS A 192 -2.39 -36.05 -3.73
N ASP A 193 -3.55 -36.56 -4.13
CA ASP A 193 -4.63 -35.82 -4.79
C ASP A 193 -5.90 -35.70 -3.92
N ASP A 194 -5.92 -36.27 -2.71
CA ASP A 194 -7.08 -36.19 -1.83
C ASP A 194 -6.84 -35.18 -0.71
N SER A 195 -7.34 -33.97 -0.95
CA SER A 195 -7.30 -32.89 0.03
C SER A 195 -8.22 -33.14 1.22
N GLY A 196 -9.14 -34.11 1.13
CA GLY A 196 -10.25 -34.31 2.05
C GLY A 196 -11.44 -33.37 1.77
N PRO A 197 -12.59 -33.57 2.45
CA PRO A 197 -13.78 -32.77 2.23
C PRO A 197 -13.56 -31.31 2.65
N VAL A 198 -14.08 -30.37 1.85
CA VAL A 198 -14.07 -28.94 2.15
C VAL A 198 -14.97 -28.66 3.35
N LEU A 199 -14.42 -27.97 4.34
CA LEU A 199 -15.12 -27.52 5.53
C LEU A 199 -15.59 -26.06 5.40
N LYS A 200 -14.77 -25.21 4.80
CA LYS A 200 -15.03 -23.76 4.70
C LYS A 200 -14.18 -23.14 3.58
N ARG A 201 -14.71 -22.11 2.92
CA ARG A 201 -13.99 -21.26 1.98
C ARG A 201 -13.91 -19.84 2.53
N TYR A 202 -12.75 -19.21 2.40
CA TYR A 202 -12.55 -17.80 2.72
C TYR A 202 -12.12 -17.04 1.47
N LEU A 203 -12.92 -16.06 1.06
CA LEU A 203 -12.54 -15.12 0.01
C LEU A 203 -11.95 -13.88 0.67
N ALA A 204 -10.70 -13.57 0.40
CA ALA A 204 -9.96 -12.55 1.11
C ALA A 204 -9.63 -11.34 0.23
N GLU A 205 -9.78 -10.18 0.82
CA GLU A 205 -9.18 -8.93 0.35
C GLU A 205 -8.14 -8.48 1.38
N ILE A 206 -6.91 -8.24 0.93
CA ILE A 206 -5.74 -7.95 1.75
C ILE A 206 -5.33 -6.50 1.49
N LYS A 207 -5.17 -5.72 2.58
CA LYS A 207 -4.69 -4.34 2.49
C LYS A 207 -3.57 -4.09 3.47
N HIS A 208 -2.56 -3.36 3.01
CA HIS A 208 -1.54 -2.80 3.88
C HIS A 208 -2.04 -1.52 4.57
N GLY A 209 -1.79 -1.40 5.87
CA GLY A 209 -1.97 -0.18 6.65
C GLY A 209 -3.42 0.32 6.76
N SER A 210 -3.56 1.64 6.80
CA SER A 210 -4.86 2.34 6.92
C SER A 210 -5.57 2.55 5.59
N THR A 211 -5.08 1.93 4.51
CA THR A 211 -5.70 2.05 3.18
C THR A 211 -7.16 1.59 3.29
N GLY A 212 -8.07 2.49 2.89
CA GLY A 212 -9.50 2.25 2.94
C GLY A 212 -9.93 1.38 1.76
N PHE A 213 -10.94 0.54 1.97
CA PHE A 213 -11.62 -0.13 0.88
C PHE A 213 -12.58 0.86 0.20
N GLU A 214 -12.63 0.84 -1.12
CA GLU A 214 -13.58 1.66 -1.86
C GLU A 214 -15.02 1.31 -1.47
N ARG A 215 -15.92 2.30 -1.51
CA ARG A 215 -17.31 2.13 -1.06
C ARG A 215 -18.04 1.04 -1.85
N HIS A 216 -17.75 0.95 -3.15
CA HIS A 216 -18.31 -0.06 -4.05
C HIS A 216 -17.83 -1.47 -3.68
N GLN A 217 -16.53 -1.63 -3.42
CA GLN A 217 -15.94 -2.91 -3.02
C GLN A 217 -16.56 -3.46 -1.72
N ARG A 218 -16.74 -2.60 -0.71
CA ARG A 218 -17.41 -3.01 0.55
C ARG A 218 -18.85 -3.45 0.35
N GLN A 219 -19.60 -2.80 -0.52
CA GLN A 219 -20.99 -3.15 -0.80
C GLN A 219 -21.10 -4.51 -1.51
N GLN A 220 -20.17 -4.82 -2.42
CA GLN A 220 -20.13 -6.12 -3.08
C GLN A 220 -19.73 -7.24 -2.12
N MET A 221 -18.71 -7.01 -1.30
CA MET A 221 -18.25 -7.99 -0.30
C MET A 221 -19.32 -8.31 0.75
N ALA A 222 -20.03 -7.28 1.25
CA ALA A 222 -21.12 -7.47 2.20
C ALA A 222 -22.26 -8.30 1.59
N ARG A 223 -22.62 -8.04 0.33
CA ARG A 223 -23.63 -8.82 -0.38
C ARG A 223 -23.21 -10.27 -0.56
N ILE A 224 -21.96 -10.52 -0.95
CA ILE A 224 -21.44 -11.89 -1.06
C ILE A 224 -21.53 -12.58 0.30
N ALA A 225 -21.12 -11.93 1.38
CA ALA A 225 -21.20 -12.49 2.73
C ALA A 225 -22.64 -12.77 3.20
N ASP A 226 -23.61 -11.95 2.80
CA ASP A 226 -25.03 -12.14 3.14
C ASP A 226 -25.71 -13.23 2.28
N GLU A 227 -25.25 -13.43 1.04
CA GLU A 227 -25.84 -14.36 0.06
C GLU A 227 -25.22 -15.76 0.09
N THR A 228 -24.05 -15.93 0.69
CA THR A 228 -23.43 -17.24 0.88
C THR A 228 -23.72 -17.84 2.25
N GLY A 229 -23.93 -19.16 2.29
CA GLY A 229 -24.24 -19.88 3.52
C GLY A 229 -23.03 -20.05 4.44
N ASP A 230 -23.19 -20.88 5.47
CA ASP A 230 -22.17 -21.13 6.49
C ASP A 230 -20.87 -21.79 5.96
N ASP A 231 -20.79 -22.13 4.67
CA ASP A 231 -19.66 -22.76 4.01
C ASP A 231 -18.69 -21.77 3.34
N LEU A 232 -19.05 -20.50 3.21
CA LEU A 232 -18.18 -19.44 2.70
C LEU A 232 -18.15 -18.23 3.64
N ALA A 233 -17.04 -17.51 3.67
CA ALA A 233 -16.92 -16.25 4.38
C ALA A 233 -16.01 -15.29 3.62
N VAL A 234 -16.29 -14.00 3.74
CA VAL A 234 -15.47 -12.94 3.14
C VAL A 234 -14.58 -12.33 4.22
N LEU A 235 -13.26 -12.33 3.99
CA LEU A 235 -12.27 -11.81 4.92
C LEU A 235 -11.72 -10.47 4.45
N LEU A 236 -11.64 -9.52 5.38
CA LEU A 236 -10.93 -8.25 5.21
C LEU A 236 -9.65 -8.31 6.06
N ILE A 237 -8.52 -8.55 5.41
CA ILE A 237 -7.24 -8.74 6.09
C ILE A 237 -6.46 -7.44 6.06
N ARG A 238 -6.10 -6.92 7.24
CA ARG A 238 -5.24 -5.73 7.38
C ARG A 238 -3.86 -6.15 7.84
N VAL A 239 -2.87 -5.89 7.00
CA VAL A 239 -1.46 -6.16 7.29
C VAL A 239 -0.79 -4.86 7.72
N LYS A 240 -0.16 -4.88 8.89
CA LYS A 240 0.71 -3.80 9.35
C LYS A 240 2.17 -4.25 9.20
N LEU A 241 2.81 -3.82 8.13
CA LEU A 241 4.25 -4.05 7.94
C LEU A 241 5.00 -2.97 8.72
N GLN A 242 5.80 -3.38 9.71
CA GLN A 242 6.70 -2.48 10.42
C GLN A 242 8.09 -2.58 9.79
N GLY A 243 8.76 -1.43 9.65
CA GLY A 243 10.12 -1.40 9.10
C GLY A 243 10.21 -1.67 7.60
N THR A 244 9.12 -1.49 6.83
CA THR A 244 9.17 -1.59 5.38
C THR A 244 10.18 -0.58 4.83
N PRO A 245 11.15 -1.01 4.01
CA PRO A 245 12.16 -0.08 3.51
C PRO A 245 11.51 0.97 2.60
N GLN A 246 12.05 2.19 2.62
CA GLN A 246 11.54 3.27 1.75
C GLN A 246 12.13 3.20 0.33
N SER A 247 13.27 2.54 0.20
CA SER A 247 13.98 2.31 -1.05
C SER A 247 14.57 0.91 -1.08
N TYR A 248 14.95 0.46 -2.27
CA TYR A 248 15.73 -0.77 -2.45
C TYR A 248 16.81 -0.52 -3.50
N ASP A 249 17.94 -1.18 -3.29
CA ASP A 249 19.05 -1.21 -4.24
C ASP A 249 19.00 -2.52 -5.02
N LEU A 250 19.26 -2.45 -6.32
CA LEU A 250 19.34 -3.63 -7.18
C LEU A 250 20.56 -3.56 -8.08
N THR A 251 21.15 -4.72 -8.33
CA THR A 251 22.24 -4.90 -9.29
C THR A 251 21.80 -5.94 -10.31
N ILE A 252 22.00 -5.68 -11.60
CA ILE A 252 21.67 -6.63 -12.67
C ILE A 252 22.96 -7.04 -13.36
N GLN A 253 23.27 -8.34 -13.32
CA GLN A 253 24.45 -8.92 -13.96
C GLN A 253 24.03 -9.99 -14.96
N THR A 254 24.72 -10.06 -16.10
CA THR A 254 24.57 -11.18 -17.04
C THR A 254 25.55 -12.30 -16.67
N PRO A 255 25.17 -13.58 -16.80
CA PRO A 255 26.02 -14.71 -16.41
C PRO A 255 27.40 -14.73 -17.07
N SER A 256 27.55 -14.13 -18.26
CA SER A 256 28.82 -14.00 -18.99
C SER A 256 29.89 -13.18 -18.26
N ALA A 257 29.49 -12.33 -17.30
CA ALA A 257 30.41 -11.52 -16.49
C ALA A 257 31.03 -12.28 -15.30
N LEU A 258 30.45 -13.42 -14.89
CA LEU A 258 30.93 -14.23 -13.76
C LEU A 258 32.13 -15.13 -14.11
N SER A 259 32.40 -15.33 -15.40
CA SER A 259 33.49 -16.20 -15.89
C SER A 259 34.86 -15.52 -15.93
N SER A 260 34.92 -14.22 -15.68
CA SER A 260 36.15 -13.41 -15.80
C SER A 260 36.96 -13.36 -14.50
N GLU A 261 36.35 -13.65 -13.35
CA GLU A 261 37.01 -13.53 -12.04
C GLU A 261 37.76 -14.80 -11.59
N ASN A 262 37.61 -15.94 -12.29
CA ASN A 262 38.22 -17.22 -11.91
C ASN A 262 39.44 -17.63 -12.77
N GLN A 263 40.06 -16.73 -13.52
CA GLN A 263 41.27 -17.04 -14.33
C GLN A 263 42.61 -16.56 -13.73
N PHE A 264 42.61 -15.99 -12.53
CA PHE A 264 43.85 -15.70 -11.79
C PHE A 264 43.76 -16.22 -10.35
N SER A 265 44.01 -17.51 -10.16
CA SER A 265 44.46 -18.11 -8.90
C SER A 265 45.35 -19.31 -9.20
#